data_AF-A0A927CZJ4-F1
#
_entry.id   AF-A0A927CZJ4-F1
#
_cell.length_a   1.000
_cell.length_b   1.000
_cell.length_c   1.000
_cell.angle_alpha   90.00
_cell.angle_beta   90.00
_cell.angle_gamma   90.00
#
_symmetry.space_group_name_H-M   'P 1'
#
loop_
_entity.id
_entity.type
_entity.pdbx_description
1 polymer ?
#
loop_
_entity_poly.entity_id
_entity_poly.type
_entity_poly.pdbx_seq_one_letter_code
_entity_poly.pdbx_strand_id
1 'polypeptide(L)' 'MTKEKKAYLIAEILLERSMPDYVIRVITDLGEEDLMYLKEKTDHMHH' A
#
# COMPACT_ATOMS: atom_id res chain seq x y z
N MET A 1 -17.28 4.85 -1.79
CA MET A 1 -16.01 4.12 -1.51
C MET A 1 -15.77 4.18 -0.01
N THR A 2 -15.47 3.06 0.65
CA THR A 2 -15.18 3.05 2.10
C THR A 2 -13.81 3.67 2.38
N LYS A 3 -13.58 4.16 3.60
CA LYS A 3 -12.29 4.76 4.02
C LYS A 3 -11.13 3.79 3.78
N GLU A 4 -11.34 2.52 4.09
CA GLU A 4 -10.40 1.41 3.90
C GLU A 4 -10.04 1.19 2.42
N LYS A 5 -11.05 1.10 1.53
CA LYS A 5 -10.81 0.97 0.08
C LYS A 5 -9.99 2.14 -0.48
N LYS A 6 -10.18 3.34 0.07
CA LYS A 6 -9.38 4.52 -0.31
C LYS A 6 -7.92 4.39 0.16
N ALA A 7 -7.70 3.94 1.39
CA ALA A 7 -6.35 3.75 1.96
C ALA A 7 -5.56 2.70 1.15
N TYR A 8 -6.20 1.59 0.81
CA TYR A 8 -5.63 0.54 -0.04
C TYR A 8 -5.19 1.06 -1.42
N LEU A 9 -6.08 1.78 -2.13
CA LEU A 9 -5.75 2.35 -3.43
C LEU A 9 -4.58 3.35 -3.37
N ILE A 10 -4.54 4.19 -2.33
CA ILE A 10 -3.44 5.14 -2.14
C ILE A 10 -2.14 4.37 -1.87
N ALA A 11 -2.17 3.33 -1.03
CA ALA A 11 -1.00 2.53 -0.74
C ALA A 11 -0.43 1.82 -1.99
N GLU A 12 -1.29 1.23 -2.83
CA GLU A 12 -0.88 0.63 -4.12
C GLU A 12 -0.13 1.65 -5.00
N ILE A 13 -0.71 2.84 -5.18
CA ILE A 13 -0.10 3.91 -5.99
C ILE A 13 1.25 4.37 -5.41
N LEU A 14 1.39 4.41 -4.09
CA LEU A 14 2.64 4.81 -3.44
C LEU A 14 3.71 3.70 -3.53
N LEU A 15 3.32 2.44 -3.43
CA LEU A 15 4.19 1.28 -3.63
C LEU A 15 4.73 1.23 -5.06
N GLU A 16 3.87 1.44 -6.06
CA GLU A 16 4.29 1.55 -7.47
C GLU A 16 5.32 2.67 -7.72
N ARG A 17 5.29 3.72 -6.89
CA ARG A 17 6.26 4.83 -6.93
C ARG A 17 7.49 4.59 -6.05
N SER A 18 7.66 3.38 -5.53
CA SER A 18 8.76 2.99 -4.64
C SER A 18 8.87 3.89 -3.40
N MET A 19 7.73 4.37 -2.89
CA MET A 19 7.72 5.15 -1.66
C MET A 19 8.07 4.27 -0.46
N PRO A 20 8.83 4.77 0.52
CA PRO A 20 9.17 4.01 1.71
C PRO A 20 7.94 3.62 2.54
N ASP A 21 7.95 2.42 3.12
CA ASP A 21 6.88 1.87 3.96
C ASP A 21 6.42 2.83 5.09
N TYR A 22 7.35 3.56 5.72
CA TYR A 22 7.00 4.53 6.76
C TYR A 22 6.14 5.69 6.23
N VAL A 23 6.37 6.13 4.98
CA VAL A 23 5.58 7.20 4.35
C VAL A 23 4.18 6.68 4.04
N ILE A 24 4.09 5.45 3.53
CA ILE A 24 2.82 4.82 3.18
C ILE A 24 1.96 4.70 4.43
N ARG A 25 2.49 4.14 5.52
CA ARG A 25 1.77 4.01 6.80
C ARG A 25 1.27 5.35 7.35
N VAL A 26 2.11 6.40 7.29
CA VAL A 26 1.72 7.74 7.76
C VAL A 26 0.57 8.34 6.93
N ILE A 27 0.55 8.08 5.62
CA ILE A 27 -0.47 8.63 4.72
C ILE A 27 -1.78 7.83 4.77
N THR A 28 -1.69 6.51 4.87
CA THR A 28 -2.85 5.62 4.69
C THR A 28 -3.43 5.09 5.99
N ASP A 29 -2.70 5.20 7.11
CA ASP A 29 -3.07 4.63 8.42
C ASP A 29 -3.27 3.10 8.36
N LEU A 30 -2.61 2.44 7.40
CA LEU A 30 -2.64 0.99 7.24
C LEU A 30 -1.68 0.30 8.23
N GLY A 31 -2.05 -0.91 8.65
CA GLY A 31 -1.21 -1.75 9.48
C GLY A 31 -0.03 -2.35 8.71
N GLU A 32 0.87 -2.99 9.44
CA GLU A 32 2.01 -3.71 8.82
C GLU A 32 1.55 -4.92 7.99
N GLU A 33 0.52 -5.64 8.46
CA GLU A 33 -0.05 -6.78 7.74
C GLU A 33 -0.68 -6.36 6.39
N ASP A 34 -1.46 -5.28 6.38
CA ASP A 34 -2.05 -4.72 5.15
C ASP A 34 -0.97 -4.33 4.14
N LEU A 35 0.09 -3.67 4.63
CA LEU A 35 1.17 -3.22 3.77
C LEU A 35 2.00 -4.39 3.23
N MET A 36 2.23 -5.42 4.03
CA MET A 36 2.92 -6.64 3.59
C MET A 36 2.12 -7.36 2.49
N TYR A 37 0.81 -7.51 2.69
CA TYR A 37 -0.08 -8.07 1.67
C TYR A 37 -0.03 -7.27 0.36
N LEU A 38 -0.05 -5.93 0.45
CA LEU A 38 0.01 -5.07 -0.73
C LEU A 38 1.35 -5.17 -1.45
N LYS A 39 2.47 -5.28 -0.72
CA LYS A 39 3.81 -5.45 -1.33
C LYS A 39 3.93 -6.77 -2.08
N GLU A 40 3.50 -7.87 -1.47
CA GLU A 40 3.48 -9.19 -2.14
C GLU A 40 2.64 -9.12 -3.43
N LYS A 41 1.46 -8.50 -3.36
CA LYS A 41 0.60 -8.30 -4.52
C LYS A 41 1.27 -7.47 -5.62
N THR A 42 1.94 -6.37 -5.27
CA THR A 42 2.64 -5.51 -6.23
C THR A 42 3.83 -6.23 -6.87
N ASP A 43 4.63 -6.99 -6.10
CA ASP A 43 5.76 -7.76 -6.63
C ASP A 43 5.31 -8.84 -7.62
N HIS A 44 4.15 -9.48 -7.37
CA HIS A 44 3.55 -10.45 -8.30
C HIS A 44 3.01 -9.83 -9.60
N MET A 45 2.75 -8.52 -9.66
CA MET A 45 2.28 -7.86 -10.88
C MET A 45 3.42 -7.48 -11.84
N HIS A 46 4.67 -7.46 -11.36
CA HIS A 46 5.85 -7.07 -12.15
C HIS A 46 6.69 -8.26 -12.65
N HIS A 47 6.24 -9.50 -12.41
CA HIS A 47 6.80 -10.76 -12.91
C HIS A 47 5.89 -11.41 -13.96
#